data_AF-A0A4R1BMB5-F1
#
_entry.id   AF-A0A4R1BMB5-F1
#
_cell.length_a   1.000
_cell.length_b   1.000
_cell.length_c   1.000
_cell.angle_alpha   90.00
_cell.angle_beta   90.00
_cell.angle_gamma   90.00
#
_symmetry.space_group_name_H-M   'P 1'
#
loop_
_entity.id
_entity.type
_entity.pdbx_description
1 polymer ?
#
loop_
_entity_poly.entity_id
_entity_poly.type
_entity_poly.pdbx_seq_one_letter_code
_entity_poly.pdbx_strand_id
1 'polypeptide(L)'
;METASALGTYRSFDAPEFAEDLAEQLRRSGIEARTYRQRPVADAVIIGAGTDNLFLVQIPLADFDRANRLLEREALAPASLPEDYYLYSFTNEELTEVLERPEEWNALDLRLARQLLAERGAPANEEAIESTRRQRISAMRHPESISRGWTIASWILVVFLPVVALLYGIVLATLRKTLPDGSRVPSYNAAARAHGKAIAIISAVLLIAGIVLRFGIVSFLIGLFTDRPL
;
A
#
# COMPACT_ATOMS: atom_id res chain seq x y z
N MET A 1 23.27 -18.35 17.95
CA MET A 1 22.04 -17.52 18.01
C MET A 1 21.50 -17.47 16.60
N GLU A 2 20.49 -18.29 16.35
CA GLU A 2 19.79 -18.39 15.06
C GLU A 2 18.94 -17.12 14.91
N THR A 3 19.33 -16.24 13.98
CA THR A 3 18.52 -15.07 13.65
C THR A 3 17.22 -15.57 13.05
N ALA A 4 16.13 -15.52 13.81
CA ALA A 4 14.80 -15.78 13.30
C ALA A 4 14.55 -14.82 12.13
N SER A 5 14.63 -15.37 10.91
CA SER A 5 14.43 -14.58 9.69
C SER A 5 12.96 -14.15 9.65
N ALA A 6 12.71 -12.86 9.42
CA ALA A 6 11.35 -12.36 9.36
C ALA A 6 10.59 -13.04 8.22
N LEU A 7 9.52 -13.75 8.58
CA LEU A 7 8.67 -14.46 7.62
C LEU A 7 7.67 -13.48 6.99
N GLY A 8 7.54 -13.55 5.68
CA GLY A 8 6.54 -12.80 4.90
C GLY A 8 5.59 -13.77 4.20
N THR A 9 4.34 -13.34 3.99
CA THR A 9 3.38 -14.06 3.13
C THR A 9 3.88 -14.04 1.70
N TYR A 10 4.18 -15.22 1.17
CA TYR A 10 4.66 -15.42 -0.19
C TYR A 10 3.51 -15.61 -1.17
N ARG A 11 2.57 -16.50 -0.86
CA ARG A 11 1.39 -16.82 -1.69
C ARG A 11 0.20 -17.23 -0.83
N SER A 12 -1.01 -17.13 -1.39
CA SER A 12 -2.27 -17.51 -0.76
C SER A 12 -3.06 -18.47 -1.66
N PHE A 13 -3.79 -19.39 -1.07
CA PHE A 13 -4.58 -20.42 -1.75
C PHE A 13 -5.95 -20.58 -1.10
N ASP A 14 -6.97 -20.93 -1.87
CA ASP A 14 -8.31 -21.20 -1.34
C ASP A 14 -8.44 -22.63 -0.79
N ALA A 15 -7.51 -23.51 -1.17
CA ALA A 15 -7.45 -24.90 -0.75
C ALA A 15 -6.14 -25.18 0.04
N PRO A 16 -6.22 -25.92 1.16
CA PRO A 16 -5.05 -26.25 1.98
C PRO A 16 -4.00 -27.08 1.24
N GLU A 17 -4.44 -27.93 0.31
CA GLU A 17 -3.58 -28.88 -0.41
C GLU A 17 -2.51 -28.13 -1.21
N PHE A 18 -2.86 -27.04 -1.90
CA PHE A 18 -1.90 -26.27 -2.72
C PHE A 18 -0.92 -25.47 -1.89
N ALA A 19 -1.36 -24.97 -0.74
CA ALA A 19 -0.48 -24.30 0.19
C ALA A 19 0.58 -25.26 0.72
N GLU A 20 0.18 -26.50 1.05
CA GLU A 20 1.10 -27.51 1.58
C GLU A 20 2.05 -28.04 0.49
N ASP A 21 1.55 -28.30 -0.71
CA ASP A 21 2.35 -28.74 -1.86
C ASP A 21 3.44 -27.71 -2.22
N LEU A 22 3.07 -26.44 -2.33
CA LEU A 22 4.06 -25.37 -2.58
C LEU A 22 5.05 -25.26 -1.42
N ALA A 23 4.59 -25.34 -0.18
CA ALA A 23 5.47 -25.29 0.98
C ALA A 23 6.45 -26.47 1.00
N GLU A 24 6.02 -27.67 0.57
CA GLU A 24 6.89 -28.83 0.47
C GLU A 24 7.91 -28.69 -0.67
N GLN A 25 7.50 -28.18 -1.83
CA GLN A 25 8.39 -27.89 -2.96
C GLN A 25 9.50 -26.89 -2.59
N LEU A 26 9.13 -25.82 -1.87
CA LEU A 26 10.08 -24.84 -1.35
C LEU A 26 11.04 -25.45 -0.32
N ARG A 27 10.52 -26.27 0.59
CA ARG A 27 11.33 -27.01 1.58
C ARG A 27 12.32 -27.96 0.93
N ARG A 28 11.91 -28.71 -0.10
CA ARG A 28 12.79 -29.61 -0.89
C ARG A 28 13.92 -28.85 -1.57
N SER A 29 13.68 -27.61 -1.96
CA SER A 29 14.67 -26.73 -2.57
C SER A 29 15.51 -25.93 -1.56
N GLY A 30 15.38 -26.25 -0.27
CA GLY A 30 16.12 -25.63 0.83
C GLY A 30 15.69 -24.20 1.13
N ILE A 31 14.41 -23.88 0.95
CA ILE A 31 13.77 -22.63 1.39
C ILE A 31 12.85 -22.98 2.56
N GLU A 32 12.99 -22.31 3.70
CA GLU A 32 12.06 -22.49 4.81
C GLU A 32 10.67 -22.00 4.40
N ALA A 33 9.65 -22.86 4.50
CA ALA A 33 8.27 -22.51 4.18
C ALA A 33 7.33 -23.00 5.27
N ARG A 34 6.32 -22.18 5.61
CA ARG A 34 5.29 -22.48 6.60
C ARG A 34 3.91 -22.17 6.03
N THR A 35 2.94 -23.04 6.30
CA THR A 35 1.55 -22.83 5.93
C THR A 35 0.75 -22.24 7.10
N TYR A 36 -0.12 -21.27 6.83
CA TYR A 36 -0.96 -20.62 7.83
C TYR A 36 -2.37 -20.41 7.28
N ARG A 37 -3.39 -20.91 7.98
CA ARG A 37 -4.79 -20.60 7.65
C ARG A 37 -5.14 -19.23 8.21
N GLN A 38 -5.40 -18.27 7.33
CA GLN A 38 -5.92 -16.98 7.73
C GLN A 38 -7.38 -17.12 8.13
N ARG A 39 -7.69 -16.80 9.39
CA ARG A 39 -9.08 -16.65 9.82
C ARG A 39 -9.57 -15.26 9.40
N PRO A 40 -10.80 -15.13 8.90
CA PRO A 40 -11.40 -13.82 8.64
C PRO A 40 -11.31 -12.94 9.88
N VAL A 41 -10.68 -11.78 9.76
CA VAL A 41 -10.74 -10.75 10.80
C VAL A 41 -12.14 -10.13 10.71
N ALA A 42 -12.88 -10.14 11.82
CA ALA A 42 -14.28 -9.71 11.85
C ALA A 42 -14.53 -8.30 11.28
N ASP A 43 -13.52 -7.42 11.30
CA ASP A 43 -13.61 -6.06 10.77
C ASP A 43 -13.64 -5.97 9.22
N ALA A 44 -13.24 -7.03 8.50
CA ALA A 44 -13.26 -7.05 7.03
C ALA A 44 -14.68 -7.22 6.44
N VAL A 45 -15.65 -7.64 7.25
CA VAL A 45 -17.07 -7.81 6.85
C VAL A 45 -17.72 -6.47 6.49
N ILE A 46 -17.18 -5.35 6.98
CA ILE A 46 -17.78 -4.01 6.79
C ILE A 46 -17.52 -3.45 5.37
N ILE A 47 -16.50 -3.95 4.65
CA ILE A 47 -16.06 -3.37 3.37
C ILE A 47 -16.47 -4.24 2.15
N GLY A 48 -17.10 -5.40 2.36
CA GLY A 48 -17.52 -6.27 1.25
C GLY A 48 -16.35 -6.86 0.45
N ALA A 49 -15.13 -6.83 0.99
CA ALA A 49 -14.00 -7.55 0.44
C ALA A 49 -14.17 -9.04 0.79
N GLY A 50 -14.20 -9.91 -0.23
CA GLY A 50 -14.36 -11.35 -0.06
C GLY A 50 -13.42 -11.89 1.02
N THR A 51 -14.00 -12.39 2.10
CA THR A 51 -13.27 -13.06 3.19
C THR A 51 -13.36 -14.55 2.98
N ASP A 52 -12.70 -15.06 1.95
CA ASP A 52 -12.56 -16.49 1.77
C ASP A 52 -11.44 -17.03 2.65
N ASN A 53 -11.55 -18.30 3.05
CA ASN A 53 -10.61 -18.96 3.95
C ASN A 53 -9.27 -19.18 3.23
N LEU A 54 -8.40 -18.16 3.24
CA LEU A 54 -7.11 -18.24 2.57
C LEU A 54 -6.08 -19.03 3.39
N PHE A 55 -5.41 -19.94 2.72
CA PHE A 55 -4.24 -20.68 3.17
C PHE A 55 -2.99 -19.99 2.64
N LEU A 56 -2.20 -19.41 3.54
CA LEU A 56 -1.02 -18.63 3.23
C LEU A 56 0.25 -19.49 3.32
N VAL A 57 1.14 -19.38 2.35
CA VAL A 57 2.51 -19.89 2.42
C VAL A 57 3.42 -18.73 2.80
N GLN A 58 4.16 -18.88 3.90
CA GLN A 58 5.12 -17.90 4.40
C GLN A 58 6.55 -18.41 4.25
N ILE A 59 7.45 -17.54 3.79
CA ILE A 59 8.89 -17.82 3.66
C ILE A 59 9.72 -16.66 4.23
N PRO A 60 11.01 -16.86 4.55
CA PRO A 60 11.92 -15.77 4.89
C PRO A 60 11.93 -14.69 3.82
N LEU A 61 11.78 -13.42 4.23
CA LEU A 61 11.80 -12.28 3.30
C LEU A 61 13.04 -12.26 2.39
N ALA A 62 14.19 -12.70 2.90
CA ALA A 62 15.44 -12.81 2.16
C ALA A 62 15.40 -13.84 1.01
N ASP A 63 14.49 -14.82 1.09
CA ASP A 63 14.38 -15.91 0.11
C ASP A 63 13.29 -15.66 -0.95
N PHE A 64 12.57 -14.53 -0.93
CA PHE A 64 11.53 -14.22 -1.93
C PHE A 64 12.07 -14.25 -3.36
N ASP A 65 13.19 -13.58 -3.60
CA ASP A 65 13.84 -13.56 -4.91
C ASP A 65 14.33 -14.95 -5.34
N ARG A 66 14.75 -15.77 -4.37
CA ARG A 66 15.23 -17.13 -4.62
C ARG A 66 14.07 -18.07 -4.94
N ALA A 67 12.96 -17.96 -4.20
CA ALA A 67 11.72 -18.69 -4.44
C ALA A 67 11.11 -18.31 -5.81
N ASN A 68 11.08 -17.02 -6.16
CA ASN A 68 10.61 -16.58 -7.46
C ASN A 68 11.45 -17.16 -8.60
N ARG A 69 12.78 -17.09 -8.52
CA ARG A 69 13.66 -17.69 -9.53
C ARG A 69 13.53 -19.21 -9.62
N LEU A 70 13.26 -19.88 -8.51
CA LEU A 70 13.04 -21.32 -8.48
C LEU A 70 11.74 -21.66 -9.23
N LEU A 71 10.63 -21.00 -8.86
CA LEU A 71 9.35 -21.18 -9.53
C LEU A 71 9.40 -20.77 -11.00
N GLU A 72 10.10 -19.69 -11.36
CA GLU A 72 10.29 -19.28 -12.75
C GLU A 72 11.09 -20.31 -13.57
N ARG A 73 12.08 -20.95 -12.97
CA ARG A 73 12.88 -22.00 -13.62
C ARG A 73 12.09 -23.27 -13.82
N GLU A 74 11.25 -23.64 -12.86
CA GLU A 74 10.36 -24.80 -12.97
C GLU A 74 9.17 -24.50 -13.90
N ALA A 75 8.66 -23.27 -13.90
CA ALA A 75 7.59 -22.78 -14.79
C ALA A 75 8.03 -22.55 -16.25
N LEU A 76 9.27 -22.86 -16.62
CA LEU A 76 9.66 -23.02 -18.02
C LEU A 76 8.94 -24.21 -18.70
N ALA A 77 8.22 -25.03 -17.94
CA ALA A 77 7.22 -25.95 -18.45
C ALA A 77 5.84 -25.57 -17.88
N PRO A 78 4.90 -24.99 -18.66
CA PRO A 78 3.53 -24.78 -18.22
C PRO A 78 2.78 -26.08 -17.86
N ALA A 79 3.39 -27.24 -18.12
CA ALA A 79 2.91 -28.56 -17.74
C ALA A 79 3.23 -28.98 -16.29
N SER A 80 3.94 -28.16 -15.50
CA SER A 80 4.31 -28.51 -14.12
C SER A 80 3.63 -27.67 -13.04
N LEU A 81 2.67 -26.82 -13.40
CA LEU A 81 1.82 -26.17 -12.41
C LEU A 81 0.77 -27.19 -11.93
N PRO A 82 0.44 -27.22 -10.63
CA PRO A 82 -0.68 -28.00 -10.12
C PRO A 82 -1.94 -27.73 -10.95
N GLU A 83 -2.72 -28.76 -11.28
CA GLU A 83 -3.90 -28.67 -12.18
C GLU A 83 -5.00 -27.71 -11.66
N ASP A 84 -4.86 -27.29 -10.42
CA ASP A 84 -5.76 -26.50 -9.58
C ASP A 84 -5.17 -25.15 -9.19
N TYR A 85 -4.08 -24.74 -9.85
CA TYR A 85 -3.55 -23.39 -9.74
C TYR A 85 -4.68 -22.37 -9.99
N TYR A 86 -4.85 -21.43 -9.08
CA TYR A 86 -6.02 -20.54 -9.03
C TYR A 86 -6.30 -19.77 -10.33
N LEU A 87 -5.29 -19.45 -11.15
CA LEU A 87 -5.55 -18.83 -12.47
C LEU A 87 -6.34 -19.73 -13.43
N TYR A 88 -6.33 -21.05 -13.24
CA TYR A 88 -7.16 -21.97 -14.02
C TYR A 88 -8.65 -21.80 -13.71
N SER A 89 -9.02 -21.37 -12.50
CA SER A 89 -10.42 -21.09 -12.14
C SER A 89 -10.91 -19.72 -12.60
N PHE A 90 -10.00 -18.83 -13.03
CA PHE A 90 -10.35 -17.50 -13.50
C PHE A 90 -11.08 -17.55 -14.84
N THR A 91 -12.07 -16.68 -15.00
CA THR A 91 -12.78 -16.37 -16.24
C THR A 91 -11.89 -15.57 -17.21
N ASN A 92 -12.30 -15.44 -18.47
CA ASN A 92 -11.54 -14.65 -19.44
C ASN A 92 -11.46 -13.17 -19.04
N GLU A 93 -12.52 -12.66 -18.43
CA GLU A 93 -12.60 -11.31 -17.90
C GLU A 93 -11.59 -11.10 -16.76
N GLU A 94 -11.52 -12.03 -15.81
CA GLU A 94 -10.56 -11.97 -14.69
C GLU A 94 -9.11 -12.12 -15.17
N LEU A 95 -8.84 -13.01 -16.13
CA LEU A 95 -7.52 -13.13 -16.75
C LEU A 95 -7.13 -11.87 -17.51
N THR A 96 -8.10 -11.17 -18.11
CA THR A 96 -7.85 -9.88 -18.74
C THR A 96 -7.51 -8.81 -17.70
N GLU A 97 -8.21 -8.79 -16.55
CA GLU A 97 -7.89 -7.87 -15.45
C GLU A 97 -6.48 -8.11 -14.89
N VAL A 98 -6.05 -9.38 -14.78
CA VAL A 98 -4.67 -9.73 -14.39
C VAL A 98 -3.64 -9.05 -15.30
N LEU A 99 -3.89 -9.05 -16.62
CA LEU A 99 -3.01 -8.40 -17.60
C LEU A 99 -3.13 -6.87 -17.61
N GLU A 100 -4.27 -6.32 -17.19
CA GLU A 100 -4.47 -4.87 -17.07
C GLU A 100 -3.78 -4.26 -15.85
N ARG A 101 -3.48 -5.07 -14.82
CA ARG A 101 -2.94 -4.61 -13.52
C ARG A 101 -1.62 -5.29 -13.16
N PRO A 102 -0.61 -5.31 -14.05
CA PRO A 102 0.59 -6.12 -13.86
C PRO A 102 1.43 -5.78 -12.61
N GLU A 103 1.22 -4.62 -12.01
CA GLU A 103 1.82 -4.23 -10.73
C GLU A 103 1.23 -4.96 -9.51
N GLU A 104 0.05 -5.56 -9.62
CA GLU A 104 -0.64 -6.33 -8.57
C GLU A 104 -0.35 -7.83 -8.64
N TRP A 105 0.23 -8.30 -9.76
CA TRP A 105 0.44 -9.72 -10.06
C TRP A 105 1.91 -10.05 -10.28
N ASN A 106 2.30 -11.30 -10.03
CA ASN A 106 3.69 -11.72 -10.26
C ASN A 106 3.92 -12.09 -11.74
N ALA A 107 5.19 -12.19 -12.15
CA ALA A 107 5.56 -12.46 -13.54
C ALA A 107 5.04 -13.82 -14.08
N LEU A 108 4.85 -14.81 -13.21
CA LEU A 108 4.31 -16.13 -13.57
C LEU A 108 2.81 -16.04 -13.87
N ASP A 109 2.05 -15.29 -13.07
CA ASP A 109 0.62 -15.07 -13.28
C ASP A 109 0.37 -14.35 -14.60
N LEU A 110 1.18 -13.32 -14.91
CA LEU A 110 1.09 -12.58 -16.16
C LEU A 110 1.43 -13.44 -17.39
N ARG A 111 2.27 -14.47 -17.23
CA ARG A 111 2.56 -15.41 -18.31
C ARG A 111 1.45 -16.44 -18.47
N LEU A 112 0.98 -17.02 -17.36
CA LEU A 112 -0.08 -18.01 -17.37
C LEU A 112 -1.40 -17.41 -17.88
N ALA A 113 -1.75 -16.19 -17.47
CA ALA A 113 -2.96 -15.50 -17.94
C ALA A 113 -2.95 -15.27 -19.46
N ARG A 114 -1.80 -14.89 -20.03
CA ARG A 114 -1.64 -14.80 -21.50
C ARG A 114 -1.85 -16.13 -22.19
N GLN A 115 -1.28 -17.20 -21.63
CA GLN A 115 -1.39 -18.54 -22.20
C GLN A 115 -2.84 -19.05 -22.15
N LEU A 116 -3.49 -18.94 -20.99
CA LEU A 116 -4.89 -19.36 -20.81
C LEU A 116 -5.86 -18.61 -21.72
N LEU A 117 -5.68 -17.30 -21.90
CA LEU A 117 -6.48 -16.50 -22.83
C LEU A 117 -6.27 -16.95 -24.29
N ALA A 118 -5.04 -17.26 -24.67
CA ALA A 118 -4.74 -17.78 -26.01
C ALA A 118 -5.34 -19.18 -26.24
N GLU A 119 -5.23 -20.08 -25.27
CA GLU A 119 -5.81 -21.44 -25.33
C GLU A 119 -7.34 -21.41 -25.41
N ARG A 120 -7.98 -20.44 -24.75
CA ARG A 120 -9.44 -20.25 -24.76
C ARG A 120 -9.97 -19.49 -25.98
N GLY A 121 -9.12 -19.22 -26.98
CA GLY A 121 -9.51 -18.54 -28.21
C GLY A 121 -9.81 -17.04 -28.04
N ALA A 122 -9.40 -16.45 -26.93
CA ALA A 122 -9.55 -15.03 -26.62
C ALA A 122 -8.16 -14.38 -26.41
N PRO A 123 -7.25 -14.41 -27.42
CA PRO A 123 -5.89 -13.91 -27.23
C PRO A 123 -5.93 -12.43 -26.82
N ALA A 124 -5.22 -12.14 -25.73
CA ALA A 124 -5.09 -10.80 -25.20
C ALA A 124 -4.54 -9.85 -26.28
N ASN A 125 -5.29 -8.79 -26.59
CA ASN A 125 -4.80 -7.75 -27.49
C ASN A 125 -3.78 -6.88 -26.72
N GLU A 126 -2.50 -7.25 -26.84
CA GLU A 126 -1.38 -6.58 -26.14
C GLU A 126 -1.34 -5.07 -26.43
N GLU A 127 -1.78 -4.65 -27.63
CA GLU A 127 -1.85 -3.24 -28.02
C GLU A 127 -2.96 -2.49 -27.26
N ALA A 128 -4.11 -3.14 -27.05
CA ALA A 128 -5.20 -2.60 -26.25
C ALA A 128 -4.81 -2.49 -24.76
N ILE A 129 -4.16 -3.53 -24.21
CA ILE A 129 -3.71 -3.57 -22.82
C ILE A 129 -2.69 -2.46 -22.54
N GLU A 130 -1.69 -2.31 -23.41
CA GLU A 130 -0.69 -1.24 -23.28
C GLU A 130 -1.29 0.17 -23.49
N SER A 131 -2.31 0.31 -24.34
CA SER A 131 -3.00 1.59 -24.52
C SER A 131 -3.80 2.01 -23.26
N THR A 132 -4.52 1.06 -22.63
CA THR A 132 -5.25 1.27 -21.38
C THR A 132 -4.29 1.61 -20.24
N ARG A 133 -3.15 0.92 -20.17
CA ARG A 133 -2.07 1.20 -19.22
C ARG A 133 -1.54 2.63 -19.35
N ARG A 134 -1.22 3.06 -20.57
CA ARG A 134 -0.74 4.44 -20.83
C ARG A 134 -1.79 5.48 -20.47
N GLN A 135 -3.07 5.21 -20.74
CA GLN A 135 -4.17 6.11 -20.34
C GLN A 135 -4.29 6.20 -18.82
N ARG A 136 -4.22 5.08 -18.08
CA ARG A 136 -4.28 5.10 -16.60
C ARG A 136 -3.09 5.83 -15.98
N ILE A 137 -1.86 5.59 -16.45
CA ILE A 137 -0.67 6.30 -15.96
C ILE A 137 -0.77 7.80 -16.24
N SER A 138 -1.29 8.21 -17.41
CA SER A 138 -1.48 9.62 -17.71
C SER A 138 -2.59 10.27 -16.87
N ALA A 139 -3.67 9.56 -16.55
CA ALA A 139 -4.70 10.01 -15.62
C ALA A 139 -4.14 10.21 -14.20
N MET A 140 -3.33 9.27 -13.70
CA MET A 140 -2.71 9.33 -12.35
C MET A 140 -1.68 10.45 -12.18
N ARG A 141 -1.13 11.00 -13.28
CA ARG A 141 -0.19 12.12 -13.25
C ARG A 141 -0.81 13.45 -12.84
N HIS A 142 -2.14 13.56 -12.84
CA HIS A 142 -2.81 14.80 -12.46
C HIS A 142 -2.72 15.01 -10.93
N PRO A 143 -2.10 16.11 -10.47
CA PRO A 143 -2.04 16.43 -9.05
C PRO A 143 -3.44 16.74 -8.51
N GLU A 144 -3.77 16.19 -7.34
CA GLU A 144 -5.08 16.37 -6.72
C GLU A 144 -5.27 17.82 -6.25
N SER A 145 -6.50 18.32 -6.39
CA SER A 145 -6.94 19.58 -5.80
C SER A 145 -7.67 19.32 -4.49
N ILE A 146 -7.40 20.14 -3.48
CA ILE A 146 -8.16 20.12 -2.24
C ILE A 146 -9.55 20.71 -2.50
N SER A 147 -10.58 20.07 -1.95
CA SER A 147 -11.94 20.60 -2.02
C SER A 147 -12.08 21.88 -1.19
N ARG A 148 -12.98 22.79 -1.61
CA ARG A 148 -13.18 24.06 -0.88
C ARG A 148 -13.61 23.84 0.59
N GLY A 149 -14.38 22.79 0.87
CA GLY A 149 -14.79 22.43 2.23
C GLY A 149 -13.60 22.06 3.11
N TRP A 150 -12.65 21.28 2.59
CA TRP A 150 -11.43 20.91 3.31
C TRP A 150 -10.53 22.12 3.57
N THR A 151 -10.45 23.07 2.64
CA THR A 151 -9.73 24.35 2.85
C THR A 151 -10.28 25.10 4.06
N ILE A 152 -11.60 25.20 4.21
CA ILE A 152 -12.25 25.91 5.33
C ILE A 152 -12.02 25.16 6.65
N ALA A 153 -12.24 23.85 6.67
CA ALA A 153 -12.03 23.03 7.86
C ALA A 153 -10.59 23.11 8.38
N SER A 154 -9.61 23.18 7.47
CA SER A 154 -8.19 23.29 7.81
C SER A 154 -7.89 24.59 8.56
N TRP A 155 -8.52 25.71 8.19
CA TRP A 155 -8.36 26.99 8.90
C TRP A 155 -9.00 27.00 10.29
N ILE A 156 -10.11 26.29 10.48
CA ILE A 156 -10.71 26.12 11.81
C ILE A 156 -9.74 25.35 12.71
N LEU A 157 -9.13 24.29 12.18
CA LEU A 157 -8.18 23.45 12.90
C LEU A 157 -6.94 24.23 13.38
N VAL A 158 -6.48 25.23 12.63
CA VAL A 158 -5.36 26.10 13.00
C VAL A 158 -5.57 26.77 14.36
N VAL A 159 -6.81 27.14 14.68
CA VAL A 159 -7.15 27.86 15.93
C VAL A 159 -7.26 26.90 17.11
N PHE A 160 -7.97 25.78 16.94
CA PHE A 160 -8.31 24.87 18.05
C PHE A 160 -7.24 23.80 18.29
N LEU A 161 -6.54 23.36 17.25
CA LEU A 161 -5.64 22.22 17.25
C LEU A 161 -4.38 22.53 16.42
N PRO A 162 -3.59 23.56 16.81
CA PRO A 162 -2.50 24.06 15.99
C PRO A 162 -1.38 23.02 15.75
N VAL A 163 -1.19 22.05 16.66
CA VAL A 163 -0.25 20.92 16.42
C VAL A 163 -0.74 20.03 15.28
N VAL A 164 -2.02 19.67 15.26
CA VAL A 164 -2.60 18.82 14.21
C VAL A 164 -2.59 19.55 12.88
N ALA A 165 -2.94 20.84 12.89
CA ALA A 165 -2.90 21.70 11.71
C ALA A 165 -1.48 21.85 11.14
N LEU A 166 -0.46 21.98 12.00
CA LEU A 166 0.95 22.02 11.58
C LEU A 166 1.35 20.76 10.82
N LEU A 167 1.07 19.58 11.37
CA LEU A 167 1.38 18.30 10.73
C LEU A 167 0.64 18.14 9.39
N TYR A 168 -0.65 18.47 9.37
CA TYR A 168 -1.46 18.43 8.16
C TYR A 168 -0.90 19.36 7.06
N GLY A 169 -0.53 20.60 7.42
CA GLY A 169 0.07 21.56 6.49
C GLY A 169 1.39 21.07 5.88
N ILE A 170 2.24 20.42 6.69
CA ILE A 170 3.50 19.81 6.21
C ILE A 170 3.20 18.68 5.22
N VAL A 171 2.32 17.74 5.57
CA VAL A 171 1.93 16.63 4.68
C VAL A 171 1.44 17.18 3.35
N LEU A 172 0.52 18.13 3.38
CA LEU A 172 -0.06 18.71 2.17
C LEU A 172 1.00 19.43 1.30
N ALA A 173 2.01 20.03 1.91
CA ALA A 173 3.10 20.71 1.22
C ALA A 173 4.15 19.77 0.61
N THR A 174 4.40 18.61 1.22
CA THR A 174 5.55 17.74 0.88
C THR A 174 5.17 16.37 0.32
N LEU A 175 3.91 15.94 0.43
CA LEU A 175 3.49 14.60 0.01
C LEU A 175 3.73 14.39 -1.48
N ARG A 176 4.44 13.30 -1.78
CA ARG A 176 4.68 12.81 -3.13
C ARG A 176 4.13 11.39 -3.22
N LYS A 177 3.52 11.07 -4.35
CA LYS A 177 3.12 9.71 -4.68
C LYS A 177 4.13 9.11 -5.65
N THR A 178 4.44 7.84 -5.46
CA THR A 178 5.24 7.06 -6.40
C THR A 178 4.27 6.51 -7.44
N LEU A 179 4.53 6.78 -8.72
CA LEU A 179 3.77 6.21 -9.83
C LEU A 179 4.22 4.76 -10.07
N PRO A 180 3.40 3.93 -10.74
CA PRO A 180 3.78 2.56 -11.11
C PRO A 180 5.03 2.48 -12.01
N ASP A 181 5.42 3.58 -12.65
CA ASP A 181 6.67 3.72 -13.41
C ASP A 181 7.91 4.02 -12.54
N GLY A 182 7.76 4.06 -11.22
CA GLY A 182 8.81 4.38 -10.24
C GLY A 182 9.11 5.87 -10.11
N SER A 183 8.52 6.73 -10.94
CA SER A 183 8.72 8.17 -10.83
C SER A 183 7.93 8.77 -9.66
N ARG A 184 8.50 9.79 -9.01
CA ARG A 184 7.85 10.48 -7.88
C ARG A 184 7.28 11.81 -8.33
N VAL A 185 5.97 11.93 -8.27
CA VAL A 185 5.26 13.19 -8.58
C VAL A 185 4.58 13.75 -7.33
N PRO A 186 4.43 15.07 -7.21
CA PRO A 186 3.66 15.65 -6.11
C PRO A 186 2.21 15.13 -6.12
N SER A 187 1.71 14.71 -4.95
CA SER A 187 0.33 14.24 -4.83
C SER A 187 -0.66 15.37 -5.05
N TYR A 188 -0.32 16.58 -4.59
CA TYR A 188 -1.18 17.76 -4.65
C TYR A 188 -0.66 18.83 -5.62
N ASN A 189 -1.60 19.60 -6.19
CA ASN A 189 -1.30 20.69 -7.10
C ASN A 189 -0.56 21.86 -6.41
N ALA A 190 -0.04 22.81 -7.19
CA ALA A 190 0.77 23.91 -6.66
C ALA A 190 0.01 24.79 -5.66
N ALA A 191 -1.28 25.06 -5.91
CA ALA A 191 -2.13 25.87 -5.02
C ALA A 191 -2.37 25.18 -3.67
N ALA A 192 -2.65 23.87 -3.70
CA ALA A 192 -2.81 23.02 -2.52
C ALA A 192 -1.53 22.97 -1.68
N ARG A 193 -0.36 22.82 -2.31
CA ARG A 193 0.92 22.86 -1.59
C ARG A 193 1.21 24.23 -0.99
N ALA A 194 0.89 25.32 -1.70
CA ALA A 194 1.04 26.67 -1.18
C ALA A 194 0.12 26.90 0.05
N HIS A 195 -1.11 26.39 -0.02
CA HIS A 195 -2.04 26.40 1.10
C HIS A 195 -1.53 25.60 2.30
N GLY A 196 -1.00 24.39 2.09
CA GLY A 196 -0.38 23.57 3.14
C GLY A 196 0.79 24.28 3.83
N LYS A 197 1.65 24.95 3.05
CA LYS A 197 2.73 25.79 3.61
C LYS A 197 2.20 26.92 4.49
N ALA A 198 1.16 27.62 4.04
CA ALA A 198 0.54 28.71 4.81
C ALA A 198 -0.02 28.21 6.15
N ILE A 199 -0.75 27.08 6.14
CA ILE A 199 -1.26 26.43 7.36
C ILE A 199 -0.10 26.09 8.30
N ALA A 200 0.94 25.43 7.80
CA ALA A 200 2.07 25.02 8.62
C ALA A 200 2.76 26.21 9.29
N ILE A 201 3.02 27.30 8.55
CA ILE A 201 3.67 28.50 9.08
C ILE A 201 2.81 29.16 10.17
N ILE A 202 1.51 29.36 9.90
CA ILE A 202 0.62 30.05 10.84
C ILE A 202 0.40 29.22 12.11
N SER A 203 0.22 27.90 11.96
CA SER A 203 0.14 26.98 13.10
C SER A 203 1.40 27.00 13.96
N ALA A 204 2.59 27.04 13.36
CA ALA A 204 3.85 27.14 14.10
C ALA A 204 3.94 28.48 14.87
N VAL A 205 3.56 29.60 14.24
CA VAL A 205 3.56 30.92 14.90
C VAL A 205 2.60 30.94 16.09
N LEU A 206 1.38 30.41 15.94
CA LEU A 206 0.40 30.35 17.02
C LEU A 206 0.85 29.46 18.18
N LEU A 207 1.52 28.33 17.89
CA LEU A 207 2.11 27.47 18.92
C LEU A 207 3.16 28.23 19.72
N ILE A 208 4.10 28.91 19.04
CA ILE A 208 5.15 29.68 19.69
C ILE A 208 4.55 30.80 20.54
N ALA A 209 3.60 31.56 19.99
CA ALA A 209 2.92 32.64 20.70
C ALA A 209 2.18 32.13 21.95
N GLY A 210 1.46 31.00 21.84
CA GLY A 210 0.76 30.37 22.96
C GLY A 210 1.71 29.89 24.06
N ILE A 211 2.87 29.34 23.69
CA ILE A 211 3.91 28.94 24.64
C ILE A 211 4.47 30.18 25.38
N VAL A 212 4.84 31.23 24.65
CA VAL A 212 5.36 32.48 25.23
C VAL A 212 4.35 33.11 26.19
N LEU A 213 3.07 33.20 25.78
CA LEU A 213 2.00 33.74 26.60
C LEU A 213 1.80 32.92 27.89
N ARG A 214 1.83 31.58 27.78
CA ARG A 214 1.74 30.69 28.94
C ARG A 214 2.87 30.93 29.93
N PHE A 215 4.12 31.02 29.45
CA PHE A 215 5.27 31.31 30.32
C PHE A 215 5.18 32.68 30.98
N GLY A 216 4.74 33.71 30.23
CA GLY A 216 4.52 35.05 30.78
C GLY A 216 3.47 35.09 31.88
N ILE A 217 2.33 34.43 31.67
CA ILE A 217 1.25 34.34 32.68
C ILE A 217 1.74 33.59 33.92
N VAL A 218 2.41 32.45 33.75
CA VAL A 218 2.94 31.67 34.89
C VAL A 218 3.96 32.48 35.68
N SER A 219 4.89 33.17 35.01
CA SER A 219 5.88 34.04 35.66
C SER A 219 5.21 35.18 36.43
N PHE A 220 4.18 35.80 35.86
CA PHE A 220 3.41 36.86 36.52
C PHE A 220 2.68 36.36 37.76
N LEU A 221 2.02 35.20 37.67
CA LEU A 221 1.32 34.59 38.80
C LEU A 221 2.29 34.24 39.94
N ILE A 222 3.46 33.67 39.64
CA ILE A 222 4.48 33.35 40.65
C ILE A 222 4.94 34.63 41.37
N GLY A 223 5.18 35.73 40.65
CA GLY A 223 5.54 37.03 41.25
C GLY A 223 4.49 37.52 42.24
N LEU A 224 3.20 37.44 41.88
CA LEU A 224 2.09 37.86 42.74
C LEU A 224 2.01 37.10 44.08
N PHE A 225 2.43 35.82 44.11
CA PHE A 225 2.43 35.00 45.33
C PHE A 225 3.71 35.15 46.17
N THR A 226 4.79 35.67 45.60
CA THR A 226 6.09 35.77 46.28
C THR A 226 6.25 37.09 47.07
N ASP A 227 5.54 38.16 46.68
CA ASP A 227 5.64 39.50 47.27
C ASP A 227 4.73 39.75 48.49
N ARG A 228 4.20 38.72 49.16
CA ARG A 228 3.43 38.94 50.41
C ARG A 228 4.39 39.09 51.60
N PRO A 229 4.47 40.27 52.25
CA PRO A 229 5.21 40.39 53.50
C PRO A 229 4.52 39.55 54.58
N LEU A 230 5.34 38.78 55.33
CA LEU A 230 4.96 38.00 56.50
C LEU A 230 4.42 38.87 57.63
#